data_AF-A0JQL2-F1
#
_entry.id   AF-A0JQL2-F1
#
_cell.length_a   1.000
_cell.length_b   1.000
_cell.length_c   1.000
_cell.angle_alpha   90.00
_cell.angle_beta   90.00
_cell.angle_gamma   90.00
#
_symmetry.space_group_name_H-M   'P 1'
#
loop_
_entity.id
_entity.type
_entity.pdbx_description
1 polymer ?
#
loop_
_entity_poly.entity_id
_entity_poly.type
_entity_poly.pdbx_seq_one_letter_code
_entity_poly.pdbx_strand_id
1 'polypeptide(L)' 'MKINFKGKNEAKKLYQVGNVIRDISDTLYLVVGNAEDGYELVNLTDNTTTCKYVTLEDLVSEYADRNDTLVNVEINVL' A
#
# COMPACT_ATOMS: atom_id res chain seq x y z
N MET A 1 -24.60 1.86 -10.53
CA MET A 1 -24.08 0.47 -10.52
C MET A 1 -23.23 0.31 -9.26
N LYS A 2 -23.45 -0.73 -8.44
CA LYS A 2 -22.74 -0.93 -7.16
C LYS A 2 -21.95 -2.24 -7.26
N ILE A 3 -20.62 -2.15 -7.39
CA ILE A 3 -19.73 -3.31 -7.54
C ILE A 3 -19.20 -3.65 -6.14
N ASN A 4 -19.62 -4.78 -5.59
CA ASN A 4 -19.13 -5.27 -4.32
C ASN A 4 -17.88 -6.12 -4.56
N PHE A 5 -16.69 -5.57 -4.33
CA PHE A 5 -15.42 -6.29 -4.40
C PHE A 5 -15.31 -7.27 -3.23
N LYS A 6 -15.38 -8.58 -3.51
CA LYS A 6 -15.05 -9.63 -2.52
C LYS A 6 -13.57 -9.58 -2.07
N GLY A 7 -12.70 -8.87 -2.79
CA GLY A 7 -11.27 -8.69 -2.46
C GLY A 7 -10.95 -7.55 -1.50
N LYS A 8 -11.91 -6.69 -1.11
CA LYS A 8 -11.63 -5.52 -0.25
C LYS A 8 -11.06 -5.92 1.12
N ASN A 9 -11.46 -7.07 1.65
CA ASN A 9 -10.90 -7.61 2.89
C ASN A 9 -9.47 -8.14 2.74
N GLU A 10 -9.07 -8.61 1.54
CA GLU A 10 -7.70 -9.04 1.28
C GLU A 10 -6.79 -7.84 1.03
N ALA A 11 -7.27 -6.84 0.29
CA ALA A 11 -6.58 -5.57 0.11
C ALA A 11 -6.30 -4.88 1.46
N LYS A 12 -7.26 -4.83 2.39
CA LYS A 12 -7.04 -4.30 3.75
C LYS A 12 -5.99 -5.07 4.56
N LYS A 13 -5.76 -6.35 4.27
CA LYS A 13 -4.70 -7.14 4.92
C LYS A 13 -3.34 -6.89 4.28
N LEU A 14 -3.32 -6.67 2.97
CA LEU A 14 -2.09 -6.32 2.23
C LEU A 14 -1.58 -4.93 2.63
N TYR A 15 -2.48 -3.95 2.64
CA TYR A 15 -2.17 -2.54 2.84
C TYR A 15 -2.10 -2.13 4.31
N GLN A 16 -1.50 -2.93 5.19
CA GLN A 16 -1.28 -2.52 6.58
C GLN A 16 0.03 -1.75 6.72
N VAL A 17 0.08 -0.76 7.62
CA VAL A 17 1.31 -0.02 7.91
C VAL A 17 2.44 -0.97 8.28
N GLY A 18 3.61 -0.78 7.66
CA GLY A 18 4.77 -1.64 7.81
C GLY A 18 4.84 -2.79 6.79
N ASN A 19 3.75 -3.11 6.09
CA ASN A 19 3.81 -4.09 5.01
C ASN A 19 4.50 -3.51 3.78
N VAL A 20 5.24 -4.38 3.09
CA VAL A 20 5.78 -4.10 1.76
C VAL A 20 4.97 -4.86 0.71
N ILE A 21 4.53 -4.12 -0.29
CA ILE A 21 3.67 -4.60 -1.37
C ILE A 21 4.45 -4.53 -2.66
N ARG A 22 4.31 -5.57 -3.48
CA ARG A 22 4.80 -5.59 -4.85
C ARG A 22 3.64 -5.52 -5.82
N ASP A 23 3.67 -4.52 -6.69
CA ASP A 23 2.66 -4.32 -7.74
C ASP A 23 2.91 -5.22 -8.97
N ILE A 24 2.06 -5.08 -9.98
CA ILE A 24 2.18 -5.83 -11.24
C ILE A 24 3.44 -5.47 -12.06
N SER A 25 4.05 -4.32 -11.80
CA SER A 25 5.27 -3.85 -12.45
C SER A 25 6.53 -4.22 -11.68
N ASP A 26 6.42 -5.12 -10.69
CA ASP A 26 7.48 -5.49 -9.73
C ASP A 26 8.02 -4.30 -8.91
N THR A 27 7.30 -3.18 -8.85
CA THR A 27 7.65 -2.03 -8.02
C THR A 27 7.27 -2.32 -6.57
N LEU A 28 8.18 -1.99 -5.65
CA LEU A 28 8.00 -2.24 -4.22
C LEU A 28 7.55 -0.98 -3.50
N TYR A 29 6.48 -1.09 -2.72
CA TYR A 29 5.91 -0.01 -1.94
C TYR A 29 5.84 -0.39 -0.46
N LEU A 30 6.33 0.48 0.42
CA LEU A 30 6.12 0.37 1.87
C LEU A 30 4.90 1.21 2.25
N VAL A 31 3.95 0.58 2.94
CA VAL A 31 2.81 1.30 3.53
C VAL A 31 3.27 2.00 4.80
N VAL A 32 3.14 3.32 4.85
CA VAL A 32 3.51 4.13 6.02
C VAL A 32 2.34 5.00 6.46
N GLY A 33 2.44 5.52 7.68
CA GLY A 33 1.48 6.48 8.21
C GLY A 33 0.84 6.07 9.54
N ASN A 34 0.01 6.96 10.05
CA ASN A 34 -0.72 6.80 11.29
C ASN A 34 -2.01 7.65 11.27
N ALA A 35 -2.82 7.57 12.33
CA ALA A 35 -4.11 8.25 12.40
C ALA A 35 -4.00 9.80 12.52
N GLU A 36 -2.87 10.33 12.97
CA GLU A 36 -2.63 11.78 13.12
C GLU A 36 -2.08 12.39 11.83
N ASP A 37 -1.16 11.69 11.17
CA ASP A 37 -0.40 12.18 10.01
C ASP A 37 -0.94 11.70 8.67
N GLY A 38 -1.93 10.80 8.66
CA GLY A 38 -2.43 10.13 7.45
C GLY A 38 -1.52 9.01 6.95
N TYR A 39 -1.89 8.43 5.81
CA TYR A 39 -1.32 7.22 5.23
C TYR A 39 -0.87 7.46 3.79
N GLU A 40 0.25 6.86 3.40
CA GLU A 40 0.82 6.96 2.06
C GLU A 40 1.65 5.70 1.73
N LEU A 41 2.04 5.58 0.46
CA LEU A 41 2.98 4.56 -0.01
C LEU A 41 4.32 5.21 -0.30
N VAL A 42 5.39 4.59 0.18
CA VAL A 42 6.77 4.94 -0.19
C VAL A 42 7.24 3.97 -1.27
N ASN A 43 7.58 4.46 -2.45
CA ASN A 43 8.23 3.67 -3.49
C ASN A 43 9.67 3.40 -3.09
N LEU A 44 10.01 2.12 -2.86
CA LEU A 44 11.34 1.71 -2.40
C LEU A 44 12.38 1.65 -3.53
N THR A 45 11.97 1.82 -4.79
CA THR A 45 12.89 1.85 -5.94
C THR A 45 13.49 3.24 -6.16
N ASP A 46 12.70 4.30 -5.98
CA ASP A 46 13.12 5.68 -6.26
C ASP A 46 12.95 6.65 -5.07
N ASN A 47 12.53 6.15 -3.91
CA ASN A 47 12.30 6.90 -2.67
C ASN A 47 11.26 8.03 -2.78
N THR A 48 10.36 7.96 -3.77
CA THR A 48 9.22 8.88 -3.87
C THR A 48 8.05 8.41 -2.99
N THR A 49 7.12 9.33 -2.70
CA THR A 49 5.88 9.00 -1.98
C THR A 49 4.66 9.38 -2.79
N THR A 50 3.56 8.65 -2.54
CA THR A 50 2.25 8.99 -3.10
C THR A 50 1.63 10.21 -2.42
N CYS A 51 0.46 10.62 -2.89
CA CYS A 51 -0.41 11.49 -2.09
C CYS A 51 -0.72 10.85 -0.73
N LYS A 52 -0.96 11.70 0.26
CA LYS A 52 -1.31 11.34 1.63
C LYS A 52 -2.83 11.30 1.79
N TYR A 53 -3.34 10.26 2.45
CA TYR A 53 -4.76 10.00 2.68
C TYR A 53 -5.08 10.01 4.17
N VAL A 54 -6.25 10.52 4.54
CA VAL A 54 -6.67 10.63 5.95
C VAL A 54 -6.85 9.24 6.58
N THR A 55 -7.37 8.28 5.82
CA THR A 55 -7.58 6.92 6.30
C THR A 55 -6.89 5.89 5.42
N LEU A 56 -6.52 4.75 6.01
CA LEU A 56 -6.00 3.60 5.30
C LEU A 56 -7.03 3.05 4.29
N GLU A 57 -8.33 3.21 4.57
CA GLU A 57 -9.38 2.78 3.66
C GLU A 57 -9.43 3.63 2.39
N ASP A 58 -9.15 4.92 2.50
CA ASP A 58 -9.07 5.81 1.34
C ASP A 58 -7.83 5.49 0.50
N LEU A 59 -6.68 5.24 1.13
CA LEU A 59 -5.47 4.79 0.45
C LEU A 59 -5.72 3.49 -0.33
N VAL A 60 -6.33 2.49 0.32
CA VAL A 60 -6.70 1.21 -0.30
C VAL A 60 -7.69 1.42 -1.43
N SER A 61 -8.64 2.34 -1.29
CA SER A 61 -9.63 2.59 -2.33
C SER A 61 -9.01 3.19 -3.59
N GLU A 62 -7.90 3.91 -3.46
CA GLU A 62 -7.21 4.51 -4.59
C GLU A 62 -6.19 3.56 -5.22
N TYR A 63 -5.35 2.92 -4.40
CA TYR A 63 -4.16 2.22 -4.88
C TYR A 63 -4.28 0.71 -4.98
N ALA A 64 -5.20 0.07 -4.26
CA ALA A 64 -5.21 -1.39 -4.19
C ALA A 64 -5.58 -2.03 -5.54
N ASP A 65 -4.66 -2.85 -6.05
CA ASP A 65 -4.86 -3.68 -7.23
C ASP A 65 -4.97 -5.17 -6.82
N ARG A 66 -5.69 -5.95 -7.62
CA ARG A 66 -5.87 -7.39 -7.39
C ARG A 66 -4.60 -8.22 -7.58
N ASN A 67 -3.61 -7.67 -8.29
CA ASN A 67 -2.34 -8.31 -8.57
C ASN A 67 -1.27 -7.98 -7.52
N ASP A 68 -1.59 -7.08 -6.58
CA ASP A 68 -0.68 -6.72 -5.51
C ASP A 68 -0.39 -7.94 -4.63
N THR A 69 0.87 -8.08 -4.25
CA THR A 69 1.32 -9.18 -3.39
C THR A 69 2.09 -8.66 -2.19
N LEU A 70 1.81 -9.23 -1.02
CA LEU A 70 2.61 -8.99 0.18
C LEU A 70 3.98 -9.66 0.00
N VAL A 71 5.06 -8.93 0.26
CA VAL A 71 6.42 -9.45 0.16
C VAL A 71 7.17 -9.25 1.47
N ASN A 72 8.02 -10.22 1.81
CA ASN A 72 8.94 -10.11 2.93
C ASN A 72 10.29 -9.62 2.39
N VAL A 73 10.78 -8.49 2.88
CA VAL A 73 12.01 -7.84 2.40
C VAL A 73 12.86 -7.38 3.58
N GLU A 74 14.16 -7.29 3.36
CA GLU A 74 15.11 -6.69 4.28
C GLU A 74 15.61 -5.37 3.65
N ILE A 75 15.45 -4.26 4.38
CA ILE A 75 15.89 -2.94 3.92
C ILE A 75 17.23 -2.64 4.58
N ASN A 76 18.29 -2.54 3.76
CA ASN A 76 19.63 -2.19 4.20
C ASN A 76 19.96 -0.77 3.76
N VAL A 77 20.45 0.05 4.68
CA VAL A 77 20.97 1.40 4.40
C VAL A 77 22.49 1.31 4.36
N LEU A 78 23.09 1.83 3.29
CA LEU A 78 24.54 1.83 3.07
C LEU A 78 25.18 3.16 3.49
#